data_AF-A0A9W5PL83-F1
#
_entry.id   AF-A0A9W5PL83-F1
#
_cell.length_a   1.000
_cell.length_b   1.000
_cell.length_c   1.000
_cell.angle_alpha   90.00
_cell.angle_beta   90.00
_cell.angle_gamma   90.00
#
_symmetry.space_group_name_H-M   'P 1'
#
loop_
_entity.id
_entity.type
_entity.pdbx_description
1 polymer ?
#
loop_
_entity_poly.entity_id
_entity_poly.type
_entity_poly.pdbx_seq_one_letter_code
_entity_poly.pdbx_strand_id
1 'polypeptide(L)'
;MQLLGIFCLSFLGSKNLLVFPLFLLGLAAGQYRIFENILENIRKYKAFTIVMAVLSLIGLLIQYTCLNHHTIVSVISYNIDLMIGPIISAYYAGILVLSLQSAWVQKLLCPLKYYGRMALTNYISQTALVLIGGYSFQLIGNITYSQSFFVCLGIYVIQLLFSMIWLRFFRMGPLEWLWRIGTYWKFIPIRK
;
A
#
# COMPACT_ATOMS: atom_id res chain seq x y z
N MET A 1 10.58 -0.57 24.96
CA MET A 1 11.42 0.62 24.74
C MET A 1 11.67 0.91 23.25
N GLN A 2 12.00 -0.07 22.40
CA GLN A 2 12.26 0.17 20.95
C GLN A 2 11.01 0.61 20.15
N LEU A 3 9.83 0.04 20.41
CA LEU A 3 8.57 0.42 19.74
C LEU A 3 8.13 1.86 20.03
N LEU A 4 8.42 2.36 21.24
CA LEU A 4 8.07 3.72 21.67
C LEU A 4 8.94 4.77 20.95
N GLY A 5 10.21 4.45 20.68
CA GLY A 5 11.11 5.30 19.91
C GLY A 5 10.73 5.40 18.42
N ILE A 6 10.27 4.29 17.83
CA ILE A 6 9.75 4.28 16.45
C ILE A 6 8.47 5.11 16.34
N PHE A 7 7.60 5.04 17.34
CA PHE A 7 6.37 5.84 17.40
C PHE A 7 6.67 7.34 17.57
N CYS A 8 7.64 7.72 18.40
CA CYS A 8 8.08 9.11 18.54
C CYS A 8 8.76 9.66 17.27
N LEU A 9 9.59 8.86 16.59
CA LEU A 9 10.22 9.25 15.31
C LEU A 9 9.20 9.41 14.18
N SER A 10 8.15 8.59 14.19
CA SER A 10 7.00 8.71 13.30
C SER A 10 6.20 10.00 13.59
N PHE A 11 6.18 10.47 14.83
CA PHE A 11 5.43 11.66 15.26
C PHE A 11 6.17 12.98 15.01
N LEU A 12 7.51 12.96 14.99
CA LEU A 12 8.38 14.14 14.83
C LEU A 12 9.00 14.28 13.44
N GLY A 13 8.82 13.29 12.56
CA GLY A 13 9.47 13.24 11.25
C GLY A 13 8.72 14.04 10.18
N SER A 14 9.47 14.81 9.38
CA SER A 14 9.01 15.27 8.08
C SER A 14 8.46 14.10 7.25
N LYS A 15 7.53 14.34 6.32
CA LYS A 15 6.84 13.30 5.50
C LYS A 15 7.75 12.21 4.94
N ASN A 16 9.00 12.55 4.63
CA ASN A 16 10.00 11.64 4.09
C ASN A 16 10.54 10.65 5.13
N LEU A 17 10.60 11.04 6.41
CA LEU A 17 11.12 10.20 7.50
C LEU A 17 10.13 9.14 7.96
N LEU A 18 8.82 9.31 7.70
CA LEU A 18 7.77 8.37 8.11
C LEU A 18 7.85 6.98 7.49
N VAL A 19 8.46 6.88 6.32
CA VAL A 19 8.59 5.60 5.61
C VAL A 19 9.40 4.60 6.43
N PHE A 20 10.45 5.08 7.11
CA PHE A 20 11.36 4.22 7.85
C PHE A 20 10.72 3.60 9.11
N PRO A 21 10.06 4.36 10.00
CA PRO A 21 9.27 3.81 11.10
C PRO A 21 8.19 2.81 10.66
N LEU A 22 7.46 3.11 9.58
CA LEU A 22 6.43 2.21 9.07
C LEU A 22 7.02 0.91 8.52
N PHE A 23 8.17 0.98 7.86
CA PHE A 23 8.90 -0.20 7.41
C PHE A 23 9.35 -1.06 8.59
N LEU A 24 9.90 -0.45 9.64
CA LEU A 24 10.29 -1.16 10.87
C LEU A 24 9.08 -1.79 11.59
N LEU A 25 7.94 -1.09 11.62
CA LEU A 25 6.69 -1.62 12.18
C LEU A 25 6.24 -2.87 11.43
N GLY A 26 6.27 -2.84 10.09
CA GLY A 26 5.98 -4.01 9.26
C GLY A 26 6.94 -5.18 9.51
N LEU A 27 8.24 -4.90 9.62
CA LEU A 27 9.26 -5.90 9.93
C LEU A 27 9.04 -6.52 11.32
N ALA A 28 8.76 -5.70 12.34
CA ALA A 28 8.44 -6.16 13.67
C ALA A 28 7.17 -7.04 13.66
N ALA A 29 6.12 -6.63 12.95
CA ALA A 29 4.90 -7.42 12.82
C ALA A 29 5.15 -8.81 12.20
N GLY A 30 6.07 -8.89 11.23
CA GLY A 30 6.52 -10.16 10.66
C GLY A 30 7.33 -11.02 11.64
N GLN A 31 8.27 -10.42 12.37
CA GLN A 31 9.10 -11.13 13.36
C GLN A 31 8.29 -11.67 14.55
N TYR A 32 7.31 -10.91 15.03
CA TYR A 32 6.37 -11.34 16.06
C TYR A 32 5.28 -12.28 15.55
N ARG A 33 5.31 -12.64 14.26
CA ARG A 33 4.38 -13.57 13.62
C ARG A 33 2.92 -13.20 13.90
N ILE A 34 2.63 -11.90 13.89
CA ILE A 34 1.30 -11.39 14.23
C ILE A 34 0.24 -12.06 13.33
N PHE A 35 0.56 -12.29 12.06
CA PHE A 35 -0.37 -12.90 11.10
C PHE A 35 -0.52 -14.44 11.21
N GLU A 36 0.11 -15.10 12.20
CA GLU A 36 -0.14 -16.51 12.55
C GLU A 36 -1.32 -16.62 13.53
N ASN A 37 -2.09 -17.71 13.47
CA ASN A 37 -3.21 -18.01 14.37
C ASN A 37 -4.28 -16.89 14.50
N ILE A 38 -4.64 -16.26 13.38
CA ILE A 38 -5.63 -15.16 13.34
C ILE A 38 -6.99 -15.60 13.88
N LEU A 39 -7.42 -16.83 13.57
CA LEU A 39 -8.71 -17.38 14.00
C LEU A 39 -8.80 -17.52 15.53
N GLU A 40 -7.73 -17.92 16.20
CA GLU A 40 -7.68 -18.05 17.67
C GLU A 40 -7.82 -16.69 18.37
N ASN A 41 -7.28 -15.64 17.75
CA ASN A 41 -7.25 -14.28 18.31
C ASN A 41 -8.22 -13.32 17.62
N ILE A 42 -9.24 -13.82 16.91
CA ILE A 42 -10.10 -13.01 16.04
C ILE A 42 -10.77 -11.82 16.75
N ARG A 43 -11.06 -11.94 18.05
CA ARG A 43 -11.60 -10.84 18.87
C ARG A 43 -10.64 -9.65 18.97
N LYS A 44 -9.33 -9.90 19.10
CA LYS A 44 -8.30 -8.84 19.15
C LYS A 44 -8.21 -8.12 17.80
N TYR A 45 -8.22 -8.86 16.70
CA TYR A 45 -8.22 -8.29 15.35
C TYR A 45 -9.48 -7.47 15.05
N LYS A 46 -10.65 -7.94 15.48
CA LYS A 46 -11.91 -7.19 15.38
C LYS A 46 -11.86 -5.90 16.22
N ALA A 47 -11.45 -6.00 17.48
CA ALA A 47 -11.32 -4.83 18.36
C ALA A 47 -10.34 -3.80 17.78
N PHE A 48 -9.16 -4.24 17.33
CA PHE A 48 -8.18 -3.40 16.65
C PHE A 48 -8.77 -2.70 15.42
N THR A 49 -9.45 -3.47 14.55
CA THR A 49 -10.05 -2.93 13.32
C THR A 49 -11.14 -1.90 13.63
N ILE A 50 -11.98 -2.15 14.65
CA ILE A 50 -13.03 -1.21 15.08
C ILE A 50 -12.41 0.07 15.65
N VAL A 51 -11.40 -0.04 16.51
CA VAL A 51 -10.70 1.13 17.07
C VAL A 51 -10.09 1.96 15.94
N MET A 52 -9.40 1.34 14.98
CA MET A 52 -8.84 2.05 13.83
C MET A 52 -9.91 2.63 12.90
N ALA A 53 -11.08 1.97 12.78
CA ALA A 53 -12.22 2.51 12.03
C ALA A 53 -12.77 3.79 12.66
N VAL A 54 -12.95 3.80 13.99
CA VAL A 54 -13.43 4.98 14.72
C VAL A 54 -12.40 6.12 14.63
N LEU A 55 -11.13 5.83 14.85
CA LEU A 55 -10.06 6.82 14.75
C LEU A 55 -9.92 7.38 13.33
N SER A 56 -10.04 6.55 12.30
CA SER A 56 -10.00 7.02 10.91
C SER A 56 -11.20 7.90 10.56
N LEU A 57 -12.41 7.57 11.03
CA LEU A 57 -13.60 8.40 10.85
C LEU A 57 -13.42 9.78 11.52
N ILE A 58 -12.95 9.80 12.77
CA ILE A 58 -12.66 11.04 13.50
C ILE A 58 -11.59 11.86 12.76
N GLY A 59 -10.51 11.21 12.32
CA GLY A 59 -9.44 11.85 11.55
C GLY A 59 -9.96 12.51 10.27
N LEU A 60 -10.74 11.79 9.47
CA LEU A 60 -11.33 12.32 8.24
C LEU A 60 -12.29 13.49 8.49
N LEU A 61 -13.06 13.45 9.58
CA LEU A 61 -13.94 14.56 9.97
C LEU A 61 -13.15 15.82 10.34
N ILE A 62 -12.07 15.68 11.10
CA ILE A 62 -11.16 16.78 11.43
C ILE A 62 -10.49 17.33 10.17
N GLN A 63 -10.06 16.45 9.26
CA GLN A 63 -9.48 16.86 7.99
C GLN A 63 -10.47 17.69 7.16
N TYR A 64 -11.72 17.23 7.06
CA TYR A 64 -12.78 17.92 6.33
C TYR A 64 -13.09 19.31 6.91
N THR A 65 -13.14 19.45 8.23
CA THR A 65 -13.40 20.75 8.86
C THR A 65 -12.21 21.71 8.72
N CYS A 66 -10.98 21.22 8.82
CA CYS A 66 -9.79 22.04 8.62
C CYS A 66 -9.64 22.56 7.18
N LEU A 67 -10.03 21.78 6.17
CA LEU A 67 -9.95 22.20 4.77
C LEU A 67 -10.94 23.34 4.43
N ASN A 68 -12.08 23.43 5.13
CA ASN A 68 -13.11 24.44 4.87
C ASN A 68 -12.81 25.81 5.50
N HIS A 69 -11.88 25.91 6.45
CA HIS A 69 -11.50 27.18 7.08
C HIS A 69 -10.17 27.69 6.52
N HIS A 70 -10.24 28.51 5.48
CA HIS A 70 -9.13 28.94 4.60
C HIS A 70 -8.03 29.84 5.20
N THR A 71 -7.92 30.03 6.52
CA THR A 71 -6.97 31.02 7.08
C THR A 71 -6.12 30.42 8.20
N ILE A 72 -4.79 30.41 8.02
CA ILE A 72 -3.72 30.00 8.98
C ILE A 72 -3.55 28.46 9.14
N VAL A 73 -4.45 27.66 8.58
CA VAL A 73 -4.60 26.21 8.85
C VAL A 73 -3.74 25.28 7.96
N SER A 74 -2.90 25.78 7.05
CA SER A 74 -2.17 24.94 6.08
C SER A 74 -1.10 24.03 6.72
N VAL A 75 -0.34 24.53 7.71
CA VAL A 75 0.68 23.74 8.40
C VAL A 75 0.05 22.70 9.34
N ILE A 76 -1.04 23.08 10.03
CA ILE A 76 -1.77 22.17 10.93
C ILE A 76 -2.45 21.06 10.11
N SER A 77 -3.06 21.40 8.98
CA SER A 77 -3.68 20.42 8.06
C SER A 77 -2.66 19.43 7.51
N TYR A 78 -1.48 19.91 7.12
CA TYR A 78 -0.43 19.03 6.59
C TYR A 78 0.06 17.99 7.61
N ASN A 79 0.20 18.38 8.88
CA ASN A 79 0.58 17.44 9.95
C ASN A 79 -0.55 16.46 10.29
N ILE A 80 -1.80 16.91 10.23
CA ILE A 80 -2.98 16.07 10.42
C ILE A 80 -3.06 14.99 9.33
N ASP A 81 -2.89 15.36 8.06
CA ASP A 81 -2.86 14.41 6.94
C ASP A 81 -1.79 13.33 7.12
N LEU A 82 -0.64 13.75 7.64
CA LEU A 82 0.50 12.90 7.91
C LEU A 82 0.22 11.82 8.96
N MET A 83 -0.60 12.15 9.95
CA MET A 83 -0.97 11.24 11.04
C MET A 83 -2.17 10.35 10.69
N ILE A 84 -3.14 10.87 9.95
CA ILE A 84 -4.35 10.13 9.57
C ILE A 84 -4.02 9.02 8.56
N GLY A 85 -3.10 9.26 7.62
CA GLY A 85 -2.73 8.27 6.59
C GLY A 85 -2.39 6.88 7.15
N PRO A 86 -1.43 6.76 8.09
CA PRO A 86 -1.11 5.51 8.75
C PRO A 86 -2.30 4.86 9.47
N ILE A 87 -3.16 5.66 10.13
CA ILE A 87 -4.34 5.15 10.86
C ILE A 87 -5.34 4.52 9.89
N ILE A 88 -5.64 5.19 8.77
CA ILE A 88 -6.50 4.65 7.71
C ILE A 88 -5.87 3.38 7.11
N SER A 89 -4.57 3.38 6.86
CA SER A 89 -3.87 2.20 6.33
C SER A 89 -3.94 1.00 7.29
N ALA A 90 -3.87 1.25 8.60
CA ALA A 90 -4.00 0.22 9.63
C ALA A 90 -5.42 -0.34 9.69
N TYR A 91 -6.44 0.52 9.52
CA TYR A 91 -7.83 0.08 9.34
C TYR A 91 -7.98 -0.81 8.10
N TYR A 92 -7.45 -0.39 6.94
CA TYR A 92 -7.48 -1.19 5.71
C TYR A 92 -6.74 -2.52 5.86
N ALA A 93 -5.60 -2.55 6.55
CA ALA A 93 -4.90 -3.80 6.85
C ALA A 93 -5.75 -4.72 7.74
N GLY A 94 -6.37 -4.18 8.80
CA GLY A 94 -7.24 -4.94 9.71
C GLY A 94 -8.44 -5.56 9.02
N ILE A 95 -9.17 -4.79 8.21
CA ILE A 95 -10.33 -5.29 7.47
C ILE A 95 -9.91 -6.33 6.42
N LEU A 96 -8.76 -6.16 5.77
CA LEU A 96 -8.23 -7.12 4.80
C LEU A 96 -7.86 -8.44 5.48
N VAL A 97 -7.17 -8.40 6.63
CA VAL A 97 -6.81 -9.59 7.42
C VAL A 97 -8.06 -10.37 7.88
N LEU A 98 -9.10 -9.67 8.33
CA LEU A 98 -10.36 -10.28 8.72
C LEU A 98 -11.13 -10.84 7.53
N SER A 99 -11.16 -10.12 6.41
CA SER A 99 -11.86 -10.56 5.19
C SER A 99 -11.20 -11.79 4.57
N LEU A 100 -9.87 -11.87 4.63
CA LEU A 100 -9.10 -13.03 4.19
C LEU A 100 -9.36 -14.30 5.03
N GLN A 101 -10.11 -14.26 6.12
CA GLN A 101 -10.54 -15.48 6.82
C GLN A 101 -11.64 -16.23 6.04
N SER A 102 -12.31 -15.59 5.09
CA SER A 102 -13.30 -16.23 4.23
C SER A 102 -12.64 -16.86 3.00
N ALA A 103 -12.90 -18.15 2.76
CA ALA A 103 -12.37 -18.87 1.60
C ALA A 103 -12.80 -18.26 0.26
N TRP A 104 -14.00 -17.65 0.20
CA TRP A 104 -14.46 -16.96 -1.00
C TRP A 104 -13.63 -15.71 -1.30
N VAL A 105 -13.34 -14.91 -0.28
CA VAL A 105 -12.51 -13.71 -0.39
C VAL A 105 -11.06 -14.06 -0.76
N GLN A 106 -10.52 -15.14 -0.19
CA GLN A 106 -9.20 -15.65 -0.57
C GLN A 106 -9.13 -16.02 -2.06
N LYS A 107 -10.17 -16.68 -2.59
CA LYS A 107 -10.24 -17.02 -4.02
C LYS A 107 -10.31 -15.76 -4.88
N LEU A 108 -11.14 -14.78 -4.50
CA LEU A 108 -11.28 -13.52 -5.23
C LEU A 108 -9.98 -12.72 -5.28
N LEU A 109 -9.25 -12.65 -4.16
CA LEU A 109 -8.00 -11.89 -4.03
C LEU A 109 -6.75 -12.69 -4.45
N CYS A 110 -6.89 -13.99 -4.76
CA CYS A 110 -5.78 -14.84 -5.17
C CYS A 110 -4.91 -14.24 -6.30
N PRO A 111 -5.50 -13.62 -7.35
CA PRO A 111 -4.71 -12.99 -8.41
C PRO A 111 -3.80 -11.84 -7.93
N LEU A 112 -4.22 -11.09 -6.89
CA LEU A 112 -3.43 -9.98 -6.35
C LEU A 112 -2.11 -10.46 -5.73
N LYS A 113 -2.00 -11.73 -5.33
CA LYS A 113 -0.74 -12.32 -4.90
C LYS A 113 0.34 -12.23 -5.97
N TYR A 114 -0.01 -12.43 -7.24
CA TYR A 114 0.94 -12.34 -8.36
C TYR A 114 1.36 -10.89 -8.58
N TYR A 115 0.41 -9.96 -8.53
CA TYR A 115 0.68 -8.53 -8.63
C TYR A 115 1.65 -8.04 -7.53
N GLY A 116 1.43 -8.45 -6.28
CA GLY A 116 2.30 -8.08 -5.16
C GLY A 116 3.71 -8.69 -5.23
N ARG A 117 3.89 -9.87 -5.82
CA ARG A 117 5.22 -10.48 -6.06
C ARG A 117 6.05 -9.73 -7.09
N MET A 118 5.43 -8.88 -7.89
CA MET A 118 6.06 -8.03 -8.91
C MET A 118 5.88 -6.55 -8.60
N ALA A 119 5.85 -6.19 -7.31
CA ALA A 119 5.56 -4.82 -6.86
C ALA A 119 6.46 -3.75 -7.50
N LEU A 120 7.77 -4.00 -7.63
CA LEU A 120 8.72 -3.04 -8.22
C LEU A 120 8.53 -2.93 -9.73
N THR A 121 8.38 -4.07 -10.40
CA THR A 121 8.09 -4.11 -11.84
C THR A 121 6.77 -3.41 -12.16
N ASN A 122 5.73 -3.68 -11.38
CA ASN A 122 4.40 -3.10 -11.59
C ASN A 122 4.40 -1.61 -11.28
N TYR A 123 5.10 -1.15 -10.23
CA TYR A 123 5.21 0.27 -9.92
C TYR A 123 5.89 1.07 -11.06
N ILE A 124 7.03 0.58 -11.56
CA ILE A 124 7.79 1.26 -12.61
C ILE A 124 7.04 1.19 -13.95
N SER A 125 6.49 0.03 -14.31
CA SER A 125 5.69 -0.10 -15.53
C SER A 125 4.41 0.74 -15.47
N GLN A 126 3.75 0.85 -14.31
CA GLN A 126 2.56 1.67 -14.15
C GLN A 126 2.90 3.15 -14.36
N THR A 127 3.98 3.61 -13.73
CA THR A 127 4.47 4.98 -13.89
C THR A 127 4.79 5.27 -15.35
N ALA A 128 5.49 4.35 -16.04
CA ALA A 128 5.80 4.48 -17.45
C ALA A 128 4.53 4.53 -18.32
N LEU A 129 3.56 3.63 -18.09
CA LEU A 129 2.31 3.59 -18.84
C LEU A 129 1.48 4.86 -18.65
N VAL A 130 1.41 5.39 -17.43
CA VAL A 130 0.67 6.63 -17.14
C VAL A 130 1.35 7.84 -17.77
N LEU A 131 2.68 7.96 -17.69
CA LEU A 131 3.40 9.11 -18.25
C LEU A 131 3.40 9.06 -19.78
N ILE A 132 3.78 7.93 -20.37
CA ILE A 132 3.87 7.76 -21.82
C ILE A 132 2.47 7.79 -22.44
N GLY A 133 1.53 7.01 -21.89
CA GLY A 133 0.14 7.00 -22.37
C GLY A 133 -0.55 8.34 -22.15
N GLY A 134 -0.34 8.96 -20.98
CA GLY A 134 -0.89 10.27 -20.65
C GLY A 134 -0.43 11.36 -21.61
N TYR A 135 0.85 11.37 -21.97
CA TYR A 135 1.41 12.33 -22.93
C TYR A 135 1.01 12.01 -24.37
N SER A 136 1.15 10.74 -24.80
CA SER A 136 0.93 10.32 -26.19
C SER A 136 -0.54 10.47 -26.62
N PHE A 137 -1.48 10.21 -25.72
CA PHE A 137 -2.92 10.37 -25.97
C PHE A 137 -3.46 11.71 -25.50
N GLN A 138 -2.59 12.65 -25.07
CA GLN A 138 -2.97 13.98 -24.54
C GLN A 138 -4.03 13.90 -23.43
N LEU A 139 -3.98 12.85 -22.61
CA LEU A 139 -4.97 12.62 -21.55
C LEU A 139 -4.73 13.55 -20.34
N ILE A 140 -3.50 14.01 -20.14
CA ILE A 140 -3.13 14.82 -18.99
C ILE A 140 -3.84 16.18 -19.07
N GLY A 141 -4.76 16.44 -18.14
CA GLY A 141 -5.54 17.66 -18.06
C GLY A 141 -6.79 17.71 -18.94
N ASN A 142 -6.99 16.74 -19.85
CA ASN A 142 -8.10 16.73 -20.80
C ASN A 142 -9.18 15.69 -20.50
N ILE A 143 -8.95 14.80 -19.53
CA ILE A 143 -9.93 13.78 -19.12
C ILE A 143 -10.55 14.10 -17.77
N THR A 144 -11.82 13.72 -17.61
CA THR A 144 -12.52 13.87 -16.32
C THR A 144 -12.01 12.85 -15.30
N TYR A 145 -12.24 13.10 -14.01
CA TYR A 145 -11.85 12.17 -12.94
C TYR A 145 -12.45 10.76 -13.12
N SER A 146 -13.68 10.66 -13.63
CA SER A 146 -14.31 9.37 -13.93
C SER A 146 -13.62 8.64 -15.06
N GLN A 147 -13.20 9.34 -16.12
CA GLN A 147 -12.45 8.73 -17.23
C GLN A 147 -11.06 8.26 -16.76
N SER A 148 -10.36 9.07 -15.96
CA SER A 148 -9.09 8.70 -15.33
C SER A 148 -9.21 7.40 -14.52
N PHE A 149 -10.31 7.24 -13.78
CA PHE A 149 -10.58 6.03 -13.01
C PHE A 149 -10.62 4.78 -13.92
N PHE A 150 -11.36 4.83 -15.03
CA PHE A 150 -11.43 3.71 -15.97
C PHE A 150 -10.09 3.41 -16.66
N VAL A 151 -9.31 4.44 -17.00
CA VAL A 151 -7.96 4.27 -17.57
C VAL A 151 -7.05 3.57 -16.56
N CYS A 152 -7.02 4.03 -15.31
CA CYS A 152 -6.26 3.41 -14.23
C CYS A 152 -6.67 1.96 -13.99
N LEU A 153 -7.98 1.68 -14.00
CA LEU A 153 -8.51 0.33 -13.84
C LEU A 153 -8.07 -0.58 -15.00
N GLY A 154 -8.10 -0.07 -16.24
CA GLY A 154 -7.58 -0.79 -17.42
C GLY A 154 -6.10 -1.14 -17.30
N ILE A 155 -5.27 -0.17 -16.92
CA ILE A 155 -3.83 -0.38 -16.68
C ILE A 155 -3.62 -1.46 -15.60
N TYR A 156 -4.35 -1.37 -14.49
CA TYR A 156 -4.25 -2.32 -13.39
C TYR A 156 -4.60 -3.75 -13.82
N VAL A 157 -5.68 -3.93 -14.59
CA VAL A 157 -6.08 -5.24 -15.13
C VAL A 157 -5.00 -5.80 -16.05
N ILE A 158 -4.46 -4.99 -16.97
CA ILE A 158 -3.39 -5.41 -17.88
C ILE A 158 -2.16 -5.87 -17.09
N GLN A 159 -1.74 -5.09 -16.09
CA GLN A 159 -0.57 -5.42 -15.26
C GLN A 159 -0.78 -6.66 -14.39
N LEU A 160 -2.00 -6.88 -13.91
CA LEU A 160 -2.37 -8.07 -13.14
C LEU A 160 -2.32 -9.31 -14.03
N LEU A 161 -2.88 -9.26 -15.25
CA LEU A 161 -2.78 -10.33 -16.24
C LEU A 161 -1.32 -10.61 -16.61
N PHE A 162 -0.54 -9.56 -16.89
CA PHE A 162 0.88 -9.67 -17.18
C PHE A 162 1.64 -10.35 -16.04
N SER A 163 1.39 -9.95 -14.79
CA SER A 163 2.04 -10.54 -13.61
C SER A 163 1.71 -12.02 -13.45
N MET A 164 0.45 -12.42 -13.69
CA MET A 164 0.04 -13.82 -13.63
C MET A 164 0.71 -14.67 -14.70
N ILE A 165 0.74 -14.19 -15.94
CA ILE A 165 1.36 -14.90 -17.07
C ILE A 165 2.87 -14.98 -16.85
N TRP A 166 3.51 -13.88 -16.48
CA TRP A 166 4.96 -13.82 -16.25
C TRP A 166 5.40 -14.80 -15.16
N LEU A 167 4.74 -14.79 -14.01
CA LEU A 167 5.09 -15.67 -12.88
C LEU A 167 4.71 -17.14 -13.11
N ARG A 168 4.05 -17.48 -14.23
CA ARG A 168 3.91 -18.87 -14.67
C ARG A 168 5.25 -19.42 -15.16
N PHE A 169 6.03 -18.60 -15.88
CA PHE A 169 7.31 -18.99 -16.49
C PHE A 169 8.54 -18.59 -15.66
N PHE A 170 8.46 -17.49 -14.91
CA PHE A 170 9.57 -16.91 -14.16
C PHE A 170 9.32 -16.95 -12.65
N ARG A 171 10.41 -16.94 -11.86
CA ARG A 171 10.36 -17.00 -10.38
C ARG A 171 10.04 -15.65 -9.74
N MET A 172 10.37 -14.56 -10.42
CA MET A 172 10.28 -13.18 -9.94
C MET A 172 10.09 -12.22 -11.13
N GLY A 173 9.68 -10.98 -10.86
CA GLY A 173 9.59 -9.97 -11.91
C GLY A 173 10.98 -9.51 -12.39
N PRO A 174 11.06 -8.91 -13.58
CA PRO A 174 12.31 -8.52 -14.22
C PRO A 174 13.09 -7.49 -13.38
N LEU A 175 12.41 -6.49 -12.82
CA LEU A 175 13.09 -5.46 -12.02
C LEU A 175 13.47 -5.98 -10.63
N GLU A 176 12.67 -6.86 -10.04
CA GLU A 176 13.02 -7.54 -8.79
C GLU A 176 14.26 -8.42 -8.97
N TRP A 177 14.39 -9.06 -10.14
CA TRP A 177 15.57 -9.85 -10.48
C TRP A 177 16.83 -8.99 -10.59
N LEU A 178 16.75 -7.88 -11.33
CA LEU A 178 17.86 -6.91 -11.43
C LEU A 178 18.24 -6.37 -10.05
N TRP A 179 17.26 -6.03 -9.22
CA TRP A 179 17.49 -5.56 -7.85
C TRP A 179 18.22 -6.60 -7.00
N ARG A 180 17.85 -7.88 -7.10
CA ARG A 180 18.54 -8.96 -6.37
C ARG A 180 19.97 -9.16 -6.86
N ILE A 181 20.23 -9.07 -8.16
CA ILE A 181 21.59 -9.14 -8.69
C ILE A 181 22.42 -7.99 -8.14
N GLY A 182 21.91 -6.76 -8.17
CA GLY A 182 22.60 -5.59 -7.63
C GLY A 182 22.86 -5.69 -6.12
N THR A 183 21.96 -6.31 -5.35
CA THR A 183 22.10 -6.44 -3.89
C THR A 183 23.10 -7.53 -3.51
N TYR A 184 22.99 -8.71 -4.12
CA TYR A 184 23.80 -9.87 -3.74
C TYR A 184 25.07 -10.04 -4.57
N TRP A 185 25.24 -9.24 -5.62
CA TRP A 185 26.35 -9.34 -6.57
C TRP A 185 26.53 -10.74 -7.15
N LYS A 186 25.41 -11.48 -7.29
CA LYS A 186 25.37 -12.85 -7.80
C LYS A 186 24.28 -12.98 -8.85
N PHE A 187 24.60 -13.63 -9.97
CA PHE A 187 23.62 -13.98 -10.99
C PHE A 187 22.73 -15.11 -10.47
N ILE A 188 21.42 -14.84 -10.38
CA ILE A 188 20.41 -15.80 -9.94
C ILE A 188 19.61 -16.24 -11.16
N PRO A 189 19.34 -17.54 -11.39
CA PRO A 189 18.49 -17.96 -12.50
C PRO A 189 17.05 -17.46 -12.31
N ILE A 190 16.52 -16.78 -13.33
CA ILE A 190 15.17 -16.19 -13.30
C ILE A 190 14.07 -17.18 -13.71
N ARG A 191 14.40 -18.15 -14.58
CA ARG A 191 13.45 -19.14 -15.10
C ARG A 191 13.11 -20.17 -14.01
N LYS A 192 11.85 -20.61 -13.99
CA LYS A 192 11.43 -21.72 -13.13
C LYS A 192 12.12 -23.02 -13.54
#